data_AF-A0A4Q2L1U4-F1
#
_entry.id   AF-A0A4Q2L1U4-F1
#
_cell.length_a   1.000
_cell.length_b   1.000
_cell.length_c   1.000
_cell.angle_alpha   90.00
_cell.angle_beta   90.00
_cell.angle_gamma   90.00
#
_symmetry.space_group_name_H-M   'P 1'
#
loop_
_entity.id
_entity.type
_entity.pdbx_description
1 polymer ?
#
loop_
_entity_poly.entity_id
_entity_poly.type
_entity_poly.pdbx_seq_one_letter_code
_entity_poly.pdbx_strand_id
1 'polypeptide(L)'
;MVGVVVVSHSKALAEEAIRLANEMKKESFPLLNGSGIEGESFGSNPFRIKETIENAMTENGVVIFVDLGSSVLNSQIALEFLEAEGKEISKIKIADAPLVEGLIAAVAMNDTKASVEDILTELKEFKQFSKINN
;
A
#
# COMPACT_ATOMS: atom_id res chain seq x y z
N MET A 1 -7.41 2.53 -12.73
CA MET A 1 -6.20 2.11 -11.99
C MET A 1 -6.42 2.34 -10.52
N VAL A 2 -5.86 1.47 -9.68
CA VAL A 2 -5.94 1.54 -8.22
C VAL A 2 -4.82 2.43 -7.66
N GLY A 3 -5.11 3.25 -6.65
CA GLY A 3 -4.08 3.99 -5.92
C GLY A 3 -3.29 3.08 -4.98
N VAL A 4 -2.02 3.37 -4.75
CA VAL A 4 -1.17 2.55 -3.89
C VAL A 4 -0.53 3.40 -2.79
N VAL A 5 -0.64 2.93 -1.55
CA VAL A 5 0.00 3.53 -0.38
C VAL A 5 0.97 2.53 0.22
N VAL A 6 2.19 2.98 0.52
CA VAL A 6 3.22 2.15 1.17
C VAL A 6 3.45 2.66 2.59
N VAL A 7 3.32 1.78 3.57
CA VAL A 7 3.43 2.06 5.01
C VAL A 7 4.46 1.13 5.63
N SER A 8 5.55 1.70 6.11
CA SER A 8 6.61 1.03 6.85
C SER A 8 6.96 1.84 8.10
N HIS A 9 7.56 1.16 9.07
CA HIS A 9 8.28 1.84 10.15
C HIS A 9 9.44 2.67 9.60
N SER A 10 10.08 2.18 8.53
CA SER A 10 11.19 2.86 7.87
C SER A 10 10.67 3.68 6.70
N LYS A 11 10.65 5.01 6.87
CA LYS A 11 10.34 5.94 5.79
C LYS A 11 11.25 5.71 4.57
N ALA A 12 12.56 5.57 4.81
CA ALA A 12 13.55 5.31 3.76
C ALA A 12 13.31 3.97 3.03
N LEU A 13 12.89 2.92 3.75
CA LEU A 13 12.56 1.64 3.11
C LEU A 13 11.36 1.78 2.16
N ALA A 14 10.31 2.48 2.60
CA ALA A 14 9.14 2.71 1.76
C ALA A 14 9.47 3.58 0.54
N GLU A 15 10.33 4.59 0.68
CA GLU A 15 10.80 5.40 -0.45
C GLU A 15 11.54 4.55 -1.48
N GLU A 16 12.47 3.70 -1.05
CA GLU A 16 13.21 2.84 -1.95
C GLU A 16 12.36 1.71 -2.56
N ALA A 17 11.40 1.16 -1.81
CA ALA A 17 10.44 0.19 -2.34
C ALA A 17 9.55 0.83 -3.41
N ILE A 18 9.08 2.06 -3.20
CA ILE A 18 8.34 2.84 -4.19
C ILE A 18 9.22 3.12 -5.42
N ARG A 19 10.48 3.52 -5.22
CA ARG A 19 11.41 3.80 -6.32
C ARG A 19 11.64 2.56 -7.18
N LEU A 20 11.85 1.40 -6.55
CA LEU A 20 12.01 0.13 -7.25
C LEU A 20 10.73 -0.30 -7.98
N ALA A 21 9.57 -0.19 -7.33
CA ALA A 21 8.30 -0.57 -7.95
C ALA A 21 7.93 0.34 -9.13
N ASN A 22 8.28 1.63 -9.08
CA ASN A 22 8.04 2.57 -10.18
C ASN A 22 8.71 2.14 -11.50
N GLU A 23 9.82 1.40 -11.47
CA GLU A 23 10.44 0.85 -12.69
C GLU A 23 9.53 -0.14 -13.43
N MET A 24 8.57 -0.76 -12.72
CA MET A 24 7.60 -1.70 -13.29
C MET A 24 6.30 -1.04 -13.72
N LYS A 25 6.16 0.27 -13.49
CA LYS A 25 4.92 1.00 -13.68
C LYS A 25 4.67 1.25 -15.17
N LYS A 26 3.55 0.74 -15.67
CA LYS A 26 3.15 0.88 -17.08
C LYS A 26 2.26 2.10 -17.33
N GLU A 27 1.56 2.55 -16.29
CA GLU A 27 0.52 3.56 -16.37
C GLU A 27 0.62 4.57 -15.21
N SER A 28 0.09 5.78 -15.39
CA SER A 28 0.20 6.84 -14.38
C SER A 28 -0.90 6.78 -13.32
N PHE A 29 -0.60 6.28 -12.13
CA PHE A 29 -1.49 6.26 -10.95
C PHE A 29 -0.78 6.72 -9.67
N PRO A 30 -1.50 7.10 -8.60
CA PRO A 30 -0.88 7.45 -7.32
C PRO A 30 -0.13 6.27 -6.69
N LEU A 31 1.15 6.46 -6.38
CA LEU A 31 1.98 5.52 -5.62
C LEU A 31 2.73 6.33 -4.56
N LEU A 32 2.21 6.33 -3.33
CA LEU A 32 2.57 7.32 -2.31
C LEU A 32 3.13 6.67 -1.04
N ASN A 33 4.01 7.41 -0.36
CA ASN A 33 4.63 6.99 0.89
C ASN A 33 3.85 7.53 2.11
N GLY A 34 3.17 6.64 2.83
CA GLY A 34 2.45 6.95 4.08
C GLY A 34 3.28 6.65 5.35
N SER A 35 4.55 6.32 5.20
CA SER A 35 5.43 5.82 6.26
C SER A 35 6.04 6.91 7.13
N GLY A 36 6.53 6.48 8.29
CA GLY A 36 7.30 7.32 9.20
C GLY A 36 6.47 8.07 10.24
N ILE A 37 7.20 8.65 11.19
CA ILE A 37 6.74 9.62 12.18
C ILE A 37 7.51 10.94 11.97
N GLU A 38 7.40 11.88 12.91
CA GLU A 38 8.23 13.08 12.87
C GLU A 38 9.72 12.73 13.01
N GLY A 39 10.56 13.35 12.19
CA GLY A 39 12.00 13.09 12.13
C GLY A 39 12.37 11.81 11.37
N GLU A 40 13.53 11.24 11.71
CA GLU A 40 14.17 10.12 10.99
C GLU A 40 14.06 8.78 11.75
N SER A 41 13.18 8.71 12.76
CA SER A 41 13.01 7.53 13.60
C SER A 41 12.08 6.49 12.96
N PHE A 42 12.27 5.22 13.32
CA PHE A 42 11.36 4.16 12.92
C PHE A 42 10.00 4.30 13.60
N GLY A 43 8.91 4.22 12.81
CA GLY A 43 7.55 4.24 13.30
C GLY A 43 6.54 4.53 12.19
N SER A 44 5.25 4.46 12.54
CA SER A 44 4.14 4.82 11.66
C SER A 44 3.12 5.69 12.40
N ASN A 45 2.43 6.57 11.67
CA ASN A 45 1.45 7.51 12.22
C ASN A 45 0.11 7.38 11.49
N PRO A 46 -1.00 7.03 12.19
CA PRO A 46 -2.30 6.84 11.56
C PRO A 46 -2.84 8.11 10.85
N PHE A 47 -2.53 9.31 11.34
CA PHE A 47 -2.94 10.55 10.68
C PHE A 47 -2.24 10.75 9.34
N ARG A 48 -0.93 10.48 9.29
CA ARG A 48 -0.14 10.54 8.05
C ARG A 48 -0.62 9.51 7.03
N ILE A 49 -0.92 8.30 7.50
CA ILE A 49 -1.46 7.24 6.65
C ILE A 49 -2.81 7.65 6.08
N LYS A 50 -3.72 8.16 6.93
CA LYS A 50 -5.03 8.67 6.54
C LYS A 50 -4.94 9.73 5.44
N GLU A 51 -4.14 10.78 5.64
CA GLU A 51 -3.92 11.82 4.62
C GLU A 51 -3.35 11.26 3.32
N THR A 52 -2.44 10.27 3.42
CA THR A 52 -1.84 9.64 2.24
C THR A 52 -2.86 8.79 1.47
N ILE A 53 -3.76 8.09 2.16
CA ILE A 53 -4.87 7.35 1.55
C ILE A 53 -5.80 8.31 0.80
N GLU A 54 -6.14 9.46 1.39
CA GLU A 54 -6.96 10.48 0.72
C GLU A 54 -6.31 10.99 -0.57
N ASN A 55 -5.00 11.26 -0.53
CA ASN A 55 -4.23 11.70 -1.70
C ASN A 55 -4.03 10.60 -2.76
N ALA A 56 -4.07 9.33 -2.35
CA ALA A 56 -3.94 8.18 -3.26
C ALA A 56 -5.28 7.76 -3.88
N MET A 57 -6.41 8.30 -3.41
CA MET A 57 -7.74 7.83 -3.80
C MET A 57 -8.00 7.97 -5.30
N THR A 58 -8.54 6.91 -5.88
CA THR A 58 -8.99 6.84 -7.28
C THR A 58 -10.40 6.27 -7.36
N GLU A 59 -11.03 6.32 -8.53
CA GLU A 59 -12.33 5.67 -8.77
C GLU A 59 -12.31 4.14 -8.51
N ASN A 60 -11.15 3.49 -8.70
CA ASN A 60 -10.96 2.06 -8.48
C ASN A 60 -10.50 1.73 -7.05
N GLY A 61 -10.31 2.72 -6.17
CA GLY A 61 -9.92 2.51 -4.78
C GLY A 61 -8.42 2.61 -4.50
N VAL A 62 -8.01 2.06 -3.35
CA VAL A 62 -6.63 2.11 -2.83
C VAL A 62 -6.23 0.78 -2.22
N VAL A 63 -4.99 0.33 -2.49
CA VAL A 63 -4.34 -0.78 -1.79
C VAL A 63 -3.18 -0.25 -0.95
N ILE A 64 -3.16 -0.64 0.33
CA ILE A 64 -2.17 -0.24 1.33
C ILE A 64 -1.22 -1.40 1.57
N PHE A 65 0.05 -1.24 1.20
CA PHE A 65 1.12 -2.20 1.53
C PHE A 65 1.74 -1.83 2.87
N VAL A 66 1.91 -2.83 3.73
CA VAL A 66 2.38 -2.67 5.11
C VAL A 66 3.57 -3.60 5.37
N ASP A 67 4.51 -3.19 6.23
CA ASP A 67 5.61 -4.06 6.65
C ASP A 67 5.22 -5.03 7.77
N LEU A 68 5.13 -4.54 9.00
CA LEU A 68 5.07 -5.31 10.23
C LEU A 68 3.98 -4.78 11.14
N GLY A 69 3.51 -5.64 12.06
CA GLY A 69 2.48 -5.42 13.08
C GLY A 69 1.95 -4.01 13.29
N SER A 70 2.76 -3.08 13.83
CA SER A 70 2.25 -1.74 14.18
C SER A 70 1.82 -0.90 12.97
N SER A 71 2.43 -1.09 11.80
CA SER A 71 2.00 -0.45 10.54
C SER A 71 0.64 -0.97 10.07
N VAL A 72 0.34 -2.24 10.33
CA VAL A 72 -0.99 -2.83 10.08
C VAL A 72 -2.02 -2.15 10.99
N LEU A 73 -1.74 -2.09 12.30
CA LEU A 73 -2.61 -1.48 13.29
C LEU A 73 -2.88 0.00 12.98
N ASN A 74 -1.83 0.79 12.72
CA ASN A 74 -1.99 2.20 12.39
C ASN A 74 -2.70 2.43 11.05
N SER A 75 -2.57 1.50 10.09
CA SER A 75 -3.37 1.55 8.86
C SER A 75 -4.86 1.26 9.13
N GLN A 76 -5.18 0.34 10.04
CA GLN A 76 -6.57 0.09 10.47
C GLN A 76 -7.17 1.31 11.16
N ILE A 77 -6.44 1.93 12.10
CA ILE A 77 -6.87 3.18 12.78
C ILE A 77 -7.08 4.31 11.76
N ALA A 78 -6.23 4.42 10.73
CA ALA A 78 -6.43 5.40 9.65
C ALA A 78 -7.75 5.18 8.90
N LEU A 79 -8.16 3.92 8.68
CA LEU A 79 -9.45 3.59 8.08
C LEU A 79 -10.62 3.92 9.01
N GLU A 80 -10.49 3.68 10.32
CA GLU A 80 -11.49 4.08 11.32
C GLU A 80 -11.70 5.60 11.34
N PHE A 81 -10.62 6.40 11.19
CA PHE A 81 -10.74 7.85 11.07
C PHE A 81 -11.49 8.28 9.80
N LEU A 82 -11.19 7.65 8.66
CA LEU A 82 -11.92 7.92 7.41
C LEU A 82 -13.41 7.57 7.53
N GLU A 83 -13.73 6.43 8.15
CA GLU A 83 -15.11 6.00 8.38
C GLU A 83 -15.87 6.97 9.32
N ALA A 84 -15.22 7.41 10.41
CA ALA A 84 -15.78 8.40 11.33
C ALA A 84 -16.05 9.77 10.65
N GLU A 85 -15.28 10.11 9.61
CA GLU A 85 -15.50 11.29 8.75
C GLU A 85 -16.55 11.07 7.65
N GLY A 86 -17.20 9.90 7.62
CA GLY A 86 -18.23 9.55 6.64
C GLY A 86 -17.69 9.21 5.25
N LYS A 87 -16.40 8.89 5.13
CA LYS A 87 -15.80 8.46 3.87
C LYS A 87 -16.13 6.99 3.58
N GLU A 88 -16.43 6.67 2.33
CA GLU A 88 -16.59 5.29 1.92
C GLU A 88 -15.22 4.59 1.86
N ILE A 89 -15.02 3.56 2.70
CA ILE A 89 -13.77 2.79 2.78
C ILE A 89 -13.86 1.40 2.11
N SER A 90 -14.99 1.09 1.47
CA SER A 90 -15.27 -0.24 0.89
C SER A 90 -14.20 -0.70 -0.11
N LYS A 91 -13.64 0.24 -0.88
CA LYS A 91 -12.58 0.08 -1.88
C LYS A 91 -11.16 0.37 -1.36
N ILE A 92 -10.96 0.46 -0.05
CA ILE A 92 -9.63 0.65 0.55
C ILE A 92 -9.25 -0.63 1.27
N LYS A 93 -8.16 -1.27 0.86
CA LYS A 93 -7.76 -2.59 1.39
C LYS A 93 -6.31 -2.61 1.80
N ILE A 94 -6.03 -3.21 2.94
CA ILE A 94 -4.67 -3.52 3.37
C ILE A 94 -4.25 -4.82 2.68
N ALA A 95 -3.12 -4.78 1.97
CA ALA A 95 -2.53 -5.93 1.30
C ALA A 95 -1.91 -6.88 2.33
N ASP A 96 -2.35 -8.13 2.31
CA ASP A 96 -1.77 -9.22 3.09
C ASP A 96 -0.71 -9.94 2.24
N ALA A 97 0.43 -9.28 2.05
CA ALA A 97 1.56 -9.75 1.24
C ALA A 97 2.89 -9.11 1.72
N PRO A 98 4.06 -9.73 1.43
CA PRO A 98 5.35 -9.12 1.69
C PRO A 98 5.48 -7.75 1.02
N LEU A 99 5.94 -6.75 1.80
CA LEU A 99 5.94 -5.33 1.41
C LEU A 99 6.55 -5.09 0.02
N VAL A 100 7.77 -5.59 -0.24
CA VAL A 100 8.51 -5.23 -1.45
C VAL A 100 8.05 -6.05 -2.65
N GLU A 101 8.07 -7.38 -2.53
CA GLU A 101 7.71 -8.28 -3.63
C GLU A 101 6.24 -8.11 -4.06
N GLY A 102 5.33 -8.00 -3.09
CA GLY A 102 3.92 -7.75 -3.37
C GLY A 102 3.68 -6.39 -4.01
N LEU A 103 4.36 -5.34 -3.55
CA LEU A 103 4.25 -4.01 -4.14
C LEU A 103 4.67 -4.00 -5.61
N ILE A 104 5.79 -4.64 -5.92
CA ILE A 104 6.31 -4.73 -7.29
C ILE A 104 5.31 -5.45 -8.20
N ALA A 105 4.76 -6.58 -7.74
CA ALA A 105 3.77 -7.34 -8.50
C ALA A 105 2.49 -6.53 -8.75
N ALA A 106 1.96 -5.88 -7.71
CA ALA A 106 0.78 -5.04 -7.81
C ALA A 106 0.99 -3.85 -8.76
N VAL A 107 2.14 -3.18 -8.69
CA VAL A 107 2.45 -2.07 -9.60
C VAL A 107 2.59 -2.55 -11.05
N ALA A 108 3.19 -3.72 -11.27
CA ALA A 108 3.38 -4.29 -12.61
C ALA A 108 2.06 -4.71 -13.30
N MET A 109 1.04 -5.09 -12.52
CA MET A 109 -0.28 -5.50 -13.03
C MET A 109 -1.32 -4.37 -13.05
N ASN A 110 -1.12 -3.27 -12.33
CA ASN A 110 -2.11 -2.20 -12.16
C ASN A 110 -2.30 -1.35 -13.43
N ASP A 111 -3.07 -1.89 -14.37
CA ASP A 111 -3.44 -1.23 -15.62
C ASP A 111 -4.79 -0.49 -15.53
N THR A 112 -5.28 -0.02 -16.67
CA THR A 112 -6.54 0.73 -16.76
C THR A 112 -7.78 -0.07 -16.36
N LYS A 113 -7.73 -1.40 -16.38
CA LYS A 113 -8.85 -2.29 -16.04
C LYS A 113 -8.72 -2.90 -14.64
N ALA A 114 -7.55 -2.84 -14.03
CA ALA A 114 -7.31 -3.40 -12.71
C ALA A 114 -8.25 -2.81 -11.62
N SER A 115 -8.80 -3.72 -10.82
CA SER A 115 -9.54 -3.43 -9.59
C SER A 115 -8.70 -3.77 -8.34
N VAL A 116 -9.16 -3.32 -7.18
CA VAL A 116 -8.56 -3.68 -5.89
C VAL A 116 -8.61 -5.20 -5.69
N GLU A 117 -9.71 -5.83 -6.07
CA GLU A 117 -9.93 -7.28 -5.95
C GLU A 117 -8.97 -8.09 -6.85
N ASP A 118 -8.66 -7.59 -8.05
CA ASP A 118 -7.68 -8.23 -8.95
C ASP A 118 -6.30 -8.21 -8.30
N ILE A 119 -5.87 -7.07 -7.78
CA ILE A 119 -4.58 -6.92 -7.08
C ILE A 119 -4.53 -7.85 -5.87
N LEU A 120 -5.56 -7.85 -5.02
CA LEU A 120 -5.60 -8.73 -3.84
C LEU A 120 -5.61 -10.22 -4.21
N THR A 121 -6.15 -10.58 -5.38
CA THR A 121 -6.14 -11.96 -5.85
C THR A 121 -4.74 -12.39 -6.28
N GLU A 122 -4.03 -11.57 -7.04
CA GLU A 122 -2.62 -11.82 -7.40
C GLU A 122 -1.73 -11.97 -6.15
N LEU A 123 -1.94 -11.11 -5.16
CA LEU A 123 -1.14 -11.10 -3.93
C LEU A 123 -1.27 -12.38 -3.08
N LYS A 124 -2.29 -13.22 -3.29
CA LYS A 124 -2.44 -14.48 -2.56
C LYS A 124 -1.27 -15.44 -2.79
N GLU A 125 -0.72 -15.44 -4.01
CA GLU A 125 0.43 -16.28 -4.37
C GLU A 125 1.69 -15.87 -3.60
N PHE A 126 1.79 -14.60 -3.19
CA PHE A 126 2.95 -14.06 -2.48
C PHE A 126 3.06 -14.52 -1.02
N LYS A 127 2.00 -15.10 -0.46
CA LYS A 127 2.04 -15.68 0.90
C LYS A 127 2.88 -16.95 0.99
N GLN A 128 3.01 -17.67 -0.13
CA GLN A 128 3.76 -18.94 -0.21
C GLN A 128 4.95 -18.85 -1.17
N PHE A 129 5.29 -17.64 -1.60
CA PHE A 129 6.29 -17.42 -2.64
C PHE A 129 7.68 -17.87 -2.18
N SER A 130 8.24 -18.83 -2.92
CA SER A 130 9.63 -19.26 -2.77
C SER A 130 10.48 -18.62 -3.87
N LYS A 131 11.57 -17.97 -3.47
CA LYS A 131 12.58 -17.45 -4.41
C LYS A 131 13.49 -18.53 -4.99
N ILE A 132 13.46 -19.72 -4.42
CA ILE A 132 14.28 -20.86 -4.82
C ILE A 132 13.39 -22.03 -5.20
N ASN A 133 13.72 -22.68 -6.31
CA ASN A 133 13.14 -23.98 -6.64
C ASN A 133 13.99 -25.03 -5.92
N ASN A 134 13.39 -25.77 -4.99
CA ASN A 134 13.99 -27.01 -4.50
C ASN A 134 13.84 -28.12 -5.54
#